data_AF-A0A9E1RN55-F1
#
_entry.id   AF-A0A9E1RN55-F1
#
_cell.length_a   1.000
_cell.length_b   1.000
_cell.length_c   1.000
_cell.angle_alpha   90.00
_cell.angle_beta   90.00
_cell.angle_gamma   90.00
#
_symmetry.space_group_name_H-M   'P 1'
#
loop_
_entity.id
_entity.type
_entity.pdbx_description
1 polymer ?
#
loop_
_entity_poly.entity_id
_entity_poly.type
_entity_poly.pdbx_seq_one_letter_code
_entity_poly.pdbx_strand_id
1 'polypeptide(L)'
;MARDYDCGRAAVRSAFVALTFEGLVEREANRGAKVRRISLREAIQITQARSALESLITAEAARDASADDHADLNRSSTTCGALWPANEAVTTRCSMVCSTVASEK
;
A
#
# COMPACT_ATOMS: atom_id res chain seq x y z
N MET A 1 -6.14 -5.35 -23.24
CA MET A 1 -5.29 -4.28 -22.68
C MET A 1 -5.56 -2.94 -23.36
N ALA A 2 -5.03 -2.66 -24.57
CA ALA A 2 -5.21 -1.34 -25.21
C ALA A 2 -6.68 -0.95 -25.43
N ARG A 3 -7.54 -1.90 -25.85
CA ARG A 3 -8.99 -1.68 -25.97
C ARG A 3 -9.67 -1.52 -24.61
N ASP A 4 -9.28 -2.33 -23.63
CA ASP A 4 -9.93 -2.35 -22.31
C ASP A 4 -9.68 -1.07 -21.51
N TYR A 5 -8.54 -0.41 -21.75
CA TYR A 5 -8.16 0.87 -21.15
C TYR A 5 -8.34 2.06 -22.10
N ASP A 6 -9.03 1.86 -23.23
CA ASP A 6 -9.26 2.88 -24.26
C ASP A 6 -8.01 3.73 -24.60
N CYS A 7 -6.89 3.04 -24.85
CA CYS A 7 -5.60 3.69 -25.05
C CYS A 7 -4.78 3.09 -26.20
N GLY A 8 -3.76 3.83 -26.64
CA GLY A 8 -2.86 3.38 -27.72
C GLY A 8 -1.91 2.26 -27.27
N ARG A 9 -1.48 1.41 -28.22
CA ARG A 9 -0.48 0.34 -27.95
C ARG A 9 0.85 0.87 -27.41
N ALA A 10 1.24 2.08 -27.82
CA ALA A 10 2.43 2.74 -27.29
C ALA A 10 2.30 3.03 -25.78
N ALA A 11 1.14 3.51 -25.32
CA ALA A 11 0.88 3.78 -23.91
C ALA A 11 0.96 2.49 -23.07
N VAL A 12 0.34 1.41 -23.54
CA VAL A 12 0.42 0.09 -22.88
C VAL A 12 1.87 -0.40 -22.79
N ARG A 13 2.66 -0.21 -23.85
CA ARG A 13 4.08 -0.61 -23.86
C ARG A 13 4.90 0.19 -22.85
N SER A 14 4.69 1.50 -22.78
CA SER A 14 5.36 2.37 -21.80
C SER A 14 4.97 1.99 -20.36
N ALA A 15 3.70 1.70 -20.12
CA ALA A 15 3.23 1.22 -18.81
C ALA A 15 3.95 -0.08 -18.40
N PHE A 16 4.10 -1.06 -19.29
CA PHE A 16 4.86 -2.28 -18.96
C PHE A 16 6.35 -2.02 -18.72
N VAL A 17 6.96 -1.03 -19.38
CA VAL A 17 8.35 -0.64 -19.07
C VAL A 17 8.44 -0.06 -17.65
N ALA A 18 7.55 0.85 -17.28
CA ALA A 18 7.51 1.44 -15.94
C ALA A 18 7.24 0.38 -14.85
N LEU A 19 6.24 -0.46 -15.05
CA LEU A 19 5.90 -1.53 -14.09
C LEU A 19 7.01 -2.58 -13.94
N THR A 20 7.80 -2.83 -14.99
CA THR A 20 8.98 -3.69 -14.88
C THR A 20 10.11 -3.00 -14.14
N PHE A 21 10.32 -1.70 -14.36
CA PHE A 21 11.30 -0.92 -13.61
C PHE A 21 10.97 -0.86 -12.11
N GLU A 22 9.68 -0.73 -11.76
CA GLU A 22 9.18 -0.81 -10.38
C GLU A 22 9.17 -2.24 -9.80
N GLY A 23 9.47 -3.25 -10.62
CA GLY A 23 9.49 -4.66 -10.20
C GLY A 23 8.10 -5.24 -9.93
N LEU A 24 7.03 -4.65 -10.46
CA LEU A 24 5.66 -5.15 -10.30
C LEU A 24 5.31 -6.24 -11.33
N VAL A 25 5.93 -6.19 -12.51
CA VAL A 25 5.72 -7.18 -13.57
C VAL A 25 7.04 -7.65 -14.20
N GLU A 26 7.07 -8.91 -14.64
CA GLU A 26 8.15 -9.49 -15.43
C GLU A 26 7.75 -9.55 -16.91
N ARG A 27 8.67 -9.24 -17.83
CA ARG A 27 8.42 -9.34 -19.26
C ARG A 27 8.91 -10.67 -19.82
N GLU A 28 8.04 -11.32 -20.58
CA GLU A 28 8.38 -12.50 -21.36
C GLU A 28 8.36 -12.15 -22.85
N ALA A 29 9.47 -12.42 -23.54
CA ALA A 29 9.59 -12.18 -24.97
C ALA A 29 8.45 -12.88 -25.72
N ASN A 30 7.77 -12.15 -26.61
CA ASN A 30 6.63 -12.62 -27.40
C ASN A 30 5.41 -13.13 -26.61
N ARG A 31 5.36 -12.92 -25.28
CA ARG A 31 4.26 -13.35 -24.41
C ARG A 31 3.63 -12.22 -23.61
N GLY A 32 4.29 -11.08 -23.48
CA GLY A 32 3.77 -9.90 -22.79
C GLY A 32 4.39 -9.72 -21.40
N ALA A 33 3.57 -9.39 -20.40
CA ALA A 33 4.01 -9.17 -19.04
C ALA A 33 3.17 -10.00 -18.05
N LYS A 34 3.79 -10.46 -16.97
CA LYS A 34 3.12 -11.19 -15.87
C LYS A 34 3.36 -10.47 -14.54
N VAL A 35 2.38 -10.49 -13.66
CA VAL A 35 2.54 -9.96 -12.29
C VAL A 35 3.60 -10.78 -11.57
N ARG A 36 4.59 -10.09 -10.99
CA ARG A 36 5.67 -10.76 -10.27
C ARG A 36 5.14 -11.41 -9.00
N ARG A 37 5.60 -12.63 -8.71
CA ARG A 37 5.29 -13.28 -7.43
C ARG A 37 6.26 -12.80 -6.35
N ILE A 38 5.72 -12.43 -5.20
CA ILE A 38 6.49 -12.05 -4.01
C ILE A 38 6.66 -13.30 -3.15
N SER A 39 7.91 -13.60 -2.75
CA SER A 39 8.18 -14.70 -1.84
C SER A 39 7.80 -14.34 -0.40
N LEU A 40 7.55 -15.33 0.46
CA LEU A 40 7.29 -15.06 1.88
C LEU A 40 8.44 -14.27 2.55
N ARG A 41 9.68 -14.62 2.23
CA ARG A 41 10.87 -13.92 2.74
C ARG A 41 10.87 -12.45 2.32
N GLU A 42 10.59 -12.18 1.05
CA GLU A 42 10.53 -10.82 0.53
C GLU A 42 9.36 -10.06 1.16
N ALA A 43 8.19 -10.67 1.32
CA ALA A 43 7.04 -10.06 2.00
C ALA A 43 7.38 -9.66 3.45
N ILE A 44 8.14 -10.50 4.17
CA ILE A 44 8.65 -10.18 5.51
C ILE A 44 9.59 -8.96 5.44
N GLN A 45 10.55 -8.96 4.52
CA GLN A 45 11.50 -7.87 4.35
C GLN A 45 10.81 -6.54 4.00
N ILE A 46 9.83 -6.57 3.08
CA ILE A 46 9.02 -5.41 2.71
C ILE A 46 8.29 -4.88 3.94
N THR A 47 7.65 -5.76 4.73
CA THR A 47 6.89 -5.34 5.91
C THR A 47 7.80 -4.75 7.00
N GLN A 48 9.00 -5.30 7.18
CA GLN A 48 9.98 -4.77 8.13
C GLN A 48 10.49 -3.39 7.69
N ALA A 49 10.86 -3.24 6.42
CA ALA A 49 11.30 -1.96 5.87
C ALA A 49 10.19 -0.91 5.96
N ARG A 50 8.96 -1.29 5.60
CA ARG A 50 7.77 -0.42 5.72
C ARG A 50 7.52 -0.02 7.16
N SER A 51 7.51 -0.96 8.10
CA SER A 51 7.29 -0.65 9.52
C SER A 51 8.26 0.42 10.04
N ALA A 52 9.55 0.30 9.69
CA ALA A 52 10.56 1.29 10.07
C ALA A 52 10.29 2.68 9.46
N LEU A 53 9.99 2.73 8.15
CA LEU A 53 9.72 3.99 7.44
C LEU A 53 8.40 4.64 7.87
N GLU A 54 7.34 3.85 7.92
CA GLU A 54 6.00 4.29 8.30
C GLU A 54 5.98 4.80 9.74
N SER A 55 6.70 4.17 10.67
CA SER A 55 6.80 4.66 12.06
C SER A 55 7.40 6.06 12.12
N LEU A 56 8.47 6.32 11.36
CA LEU A 56 9.11 7.64 11.30
C LEU A 56 8.20 8.69 10.67
N ILE A 57 7.60 8.36 9.52
CA ILE A 57 6.70 9.26 8.80
C ILE A 57 5.45 9.57 9.64
N THR A 58 4.90 8.56 10.30
CA THR A 58 3.71 8.69 11.16
C THR A 58 4.03 9.57 12.37
N ALA A 59 5.18 9.37 13.01
CA ALA A 59 5.58 10.20 14.14
C ALA A 59 5.75 11.68 13.73
N GLU A 60 6.31 11.94 12.56
CA GLU A 60 6.42 13.30 12.03
C GLU A 60 5.05 13.90 11.70
N ALA A 61 4.24 13.18 10.92
CA ALA A 61 2.89 13.63 10.54
C ALA A 61 1.99 13.88 11.75
N ALA A 62 2.12 13.09 12.82
CA ALA A 62 1.36 13.27 14.05
C ALA A 62 1.71 14.56 14.82
N ARG A 63 2.91 15.12 14.63
CA ARG A 63 3.27 16.40 15.26
C ARG A 63 2.55 17.58 14.60
N ASP A 64 2.35 17.49 13.29
CA ASP A 64 1.81 18.58 12.46
C ASP A 64 0.33 18.37 12.06
N ALA A 65 -0.31 17.29 12.53
CA ALA A 65 -1.66 16.91 12.11
C ALA A 65 -2.72 17.97 12.48
N SER A 66 -3.53 18.36 11.49
CA SER A 66 -4.67 19.25 11.65
C SER A 66 -5.95 18.48 12.00
N ALA A 67 -6.99 19.22 12.42
CA ALA A 67 -8.32 18.64 12.63
C ALA A 67 -8.92 18.02 11.35
N ASP A 68 -8.60 18.60 10.19
CA ASP A 68 -9.05 18.07 8.89
C ASP A 68 -8.33 16.76 8.56
N ASP A 69 -7.03 16.64 8.84
CA ASP A 69 -6.27 15.39 8.67
C ASP A 69 -6.86 14.26 9.54
N HIS A 70 -7.25 14.56 10.77
CA HIS A 70 -7.92 13.60 11.65
C HIS A 70 -9.29 13.17 11.09
N ALA A 71 -10.06 14.11 10.53
CA ALA A 71 -11.36 13.81 9.94
C ALA A 71 -11.22 12.89 8.71
N ASP A 72 -10.24 13.15 7.85
CA ASP A 72 -9.98 12.36 6.65
C ASP A 72 -9.40 10.97 6.97
N LEU A 73 -8.55 10.87 7.99
CA LEU A 73 -8.06 9.58 8.48
C LEU A 73 -9.21 8.72 9.01
N ASN A 74 -10.11 9.30 9.82
CA ASN A 74 -11.28 8.60 10.36
C ASN A 74 -12.25 8.17 9.26
N ARG A 75 -12.45 9.00 8.24
CA ARG A 75 -13.25 8.66 7.05
C ARG A 75 -12.66 7.44 6.34
N SER A 76 -11.36 7.47 6.06
CA SER A 76 -10.65 6.38 5.38
C SER A 76 -10.70 5.07 6.19
N SER A 77 -10.51 5.16 7.50
CA SER A 77 -10.63 4.02 8.43
C SER A 77 -12.03 3.40 8.40
N THR A 78 -13.07 4.24 8.41
CA THR A 78 -14.47 3.80 8.36
C THR A 78 -14.80 3.11 7.03
N THR A 79 -14.34 3.66 5.90
CA THR A 79 -14.53 3.04 4.58
C THR A 79 -13.84 1.68 4.50
N CYS A 80 -12.62 1.57 5.03
CA CYS A 80 -11.89 0.30 5.06
C CYS A 80 -12.59 -0.74 5.95
N GLY A 81 -13.07 -0.32 7.13
CA GLY A 81 -13.82 -1.18 8.05
C GLY A 81 -15.14 -1.69 7.48
N ALA A 82 -15.83 -0.90 6.64
CA ALA A 82 -17.07 -1.33 5.99
C ALA A 82 -16.85 -2.38 4.89
N LEU A 83 -15.67 -2.42 4.27
CA LEU A 83 -15.34 -3.34 3.17
C LEU A 83 -14.70 -4.66 3.67
N TRP A 84 -14.23 -4.71 4.91
CA TRP A 84 -13.56 -5.86 5.49
C TRP A 84 -14.42 -6.50 6.60
N PRO A 85 -15.23 -7.54 6.30
CA PRO A 85 -15.92 -8.26 7.37
C PRO A 85 -14.87 -8.86 8.30
N ALA A 86 -14.99 -8.54 9.59
CA ALA A 86 -14.03 -8.83 10.66
C ALA A 86 -13.24 -10.14 10.46
N ASN A 87 -11.99 -10.02 10.02
CA ASN A 87 -10.99 -11.05 10.30
C ASN A 87 -10.24 -10.63 11.56
N GLU A 88 -10.33 -11.47 12.59
CA GLU A 88 -9.91 -11.12 13.96
C GLU A 88 -8.38 -10.92 14.09
N ALA A 89 -7.61 -11.40 13.11
CA ALA A 89 -6.15 -11.47 13.16
C ALA A 89 -5.43 -10.14 12.79
N VAL A 90 -6.06 -9.24 12.04
CA VAL A 90 -5.42 -7.98 11.59
C VAL A 90 -5.73 -6.82 12.54
N THR A 91 -6.94 -6.79 13.11
CA THR A 91 -7.44 -5.69 13.96
C THR A 91 -6.61 -5.49 15.22
N THR A 92 -6.13 -6.57 15.84
CA THR A 92 -5.42 -6.55 17.14
C THR A 92 -4.09 -5.79 17.09
N ARG A 93 -3.48 -5.60 15.91
CA ARG A 93 -2.20 -4.87 15.79
C ARG A 93 -2.38 -3.41 15.42
N CYS A 94 -3.42 -3.08 14.66
CA CYS A 94 -3.72 -1.71 14.25
C CYS A 94 -4.23 -0.88 15.45
N SER A 95 -5.02 -1.48 16.34
CA SER A 95 -5.46 -0.82 17.58
C SER A 95 -4.31 -0.60 18.57
N MET A 96 -3.35 -1.52 18.65
CA MET A 96 -2.21 -1.42 19.57
C MET A 96 -1.26 -0.26 19.23
N VAL A 97 -0.89 -0.09 17.95
CA VAL A 97 -0.02 1.01 17.51
C VAL A 97 -0.67 2.37 17.73
N CYS A 98 -1.98 2.49 17.45
CA CYS A 98 -2.72 3.72 17.70
C CYS A 98 -2.82 4.07 19.21
N SER A 99 -2.91 3.05 20.07
CA SER A 99 -3.01 3.22 21.52
C SER A 99 -1.66 3.60 22.16
N THR A 100 -0.55 3.07 21.66
CA THR A 100 0.79 3.40 22.16
C THR A 100 1.20 4.83 21.82
N VAL A 101 0.93 5.30 20.60
CA VAL A 101 1.21 6.70 20.20
C VAL A 101 0.32 7.70 20.95
N ALA A 102 -0.92 7.31 21.31
CA ALA A 102 -1.83 8.15 22.08
C ALA A 102 -1.46 8.26 23.59
N SER A 103 -0.69 7.31 24.13
CA SER A 103 -0.36 7.24 25.58
C SER A 103 0.96 7.91 25.97
N GLU A 104 1.75 8.40 25.01
CA GLU A 104 3.03 9.11 25.26
C GLU A 104 2.89 10.64 25.31
N LYS A 105 1.67 11.17 25.48
CA LYS A 105 1.42 12.58 25.84
C LYS A 105 0.83 12.71 27.24
#